data_AF-A0A2P5F1W2-F1
#
_entry.id   AF-A0A2P5F1W2-F1
#
_cell.length_a   1.000
_cell.length_b   1.000
_cell.length_c   1.000
_cell.angle_alpha   90.00
_cell.angle_beta   90.00
_cell.angle_gamma   90.00
#
_symmetry.space_group_name_H-M   'P 1'
#
loop_
_entity.id
_entity.type
_entity.pdbx_description
1 polymer ?
#
loop_
_entity_poly.entity_id
_entity_poly.type
_entity_poly.pdbx_seq_one_letter_code
_entity_poly.pdbx_strand_id
1 'polypeptide(L)'
;MEILDDEPEEIDDPEAAKPEDWDDEEDSEWEAPKIDNPKCETAPGCGEWKRPLKKNSAYKGKWHAPLIDNPNYKGIWKPQDIPNPDFFEIEKPDFEPIAAIGIEIWTMQDGILFDNILIAGDEKVAESYRRSVWKPKFEVEKEKQKAEEAATGLSDGSH
;
A
#
# COMPACT_ATOMS: atom_id res chain seq x y z
N MET A 1 2.90 -33.58 -39.04
CA MET A 1 3.26 -33.34 -37.63
C MET A 1 1.97 -33.50 -36.86
N GLU A 2 1.82 -34.67 -36.24
CA GLU A 2 0.63 -35.05 -35.48
C GLU A 2 0.82 -34.63 -34.02
N ILE A 3 -0.26 -34.18 -33.37
CA ILE A 3 -0.28 -33.90 -31.94
C ILE A 3 -0.35 -35.24 -31.18
N LEU A 4 0.14 -35.29 -29.94
CA LEU A 4 0.01 -36.48 -29.10
C LEU A 4 -1.38 -36.50 -28.42
N ASP A 5 -2.40 -36.98 -29.13
CA ASP A 5 -3.80 -36.95 -28.66
C ASP A 5 -4.04 -37.77 -27.36
N ASP A 6 -3.27 -38.84 -27.14
CA ASP A 6 -3.41 -39.75 -25.99
C ASP A 6 -2.59 -39.30 -24.74
N GLU A 7 -1.72 -38.30 -24.86
CA GLU A 7 -0.88 -37.83 -23.74
C GLU A 7 -1.45 -36.52 -23.16
N PRO A 8 -1.52 -36.37 -21.82
CA PRO A 8 -2.01 -35.14 -21.20
C PRO A 8 -1.01 -33.98 -21.36
N GLU A 9 -1.51 -32.73 -21.40
CA GLU A 9 -0.68 -31.52 -21.44
C GLU A 9 0.13 -31.33 -20.15
N GLU A 10 -0.48 -31.65 -19.00
CA GLU A 10 0.11 -31.55 -17.67
C GLU A 10 0.16 -32.93 -17.01
N ILE A 11 1.27 -33.26 -16.34
CA ILE A 11 1.43 -34.46 -15.51
C ILE A 11 1.75 -34.05 -14.07
N ASP A 12 1.46 -34.91 -13.10
CA ASP A 12 1.87 -34.69 -11.72
C ASP A 12 3.39 -34.75 -11.61
N ASP A 13 3.98 -33.83 -10.84
CA ASP A 13 5.42 -33.77 -10.63
C ASP A 13 5.93 -35.05 -9.93
N PRO A 14 6.76 -35.88 -10.58
CA PRO A 14 7.27 -37.11 -10.00
C PRO A 14 8.26 -36.88 -8.85
N GLU A 15 8.80 -35.66 -8.70
CA GLU A 15 9.71 -35.29 -7.61
C GLU A 15 8.96 -34.67 -6.41
N ALA A 16 7.68 -34.33 -6.56
CA ALA A 16 6.87 -33.79 -5.48
C ALA A 16 6.42 -34.92 -4.54
N ALA A 17 6.73 -34.76 -3.26
CA ALA A 17 6.23 -35.62 -2.19
C ALA A 17 5.39 -34.80 -1.21
N LYS A 18 4.37 -35.43 -0.64
CA LYS A 18 3.56 -34.85 0.42
C LYS A 18 4.45 -34.44 1.61
N PRO A 19 4.39 -33.17 2.08
CA PRO A 19 5.14 -32.72 3.24
C PRO A 19 4.77 -33.51 4.51
N GLU A 20 5.74 -33.69 5.42
CA GLU A 20 5.52 -34.41 6.69
C GLU A 20 4.54 -33.70 7.65
N ASP A 21 4.41 -32.38 7.51
CA ASP A 21 3.52 -31.52 8.31
C ASP A 21 2.15 -31.27 7.65
N TRP A 22 1.81 -31.99 6.58
CA TRP A 22 0.53 -31.85 5.89
C TRP A 22 -0.57 -32.69 6.53
N ASP A 23 -1.66 -32.05 6.94
CA ASP A 23 -2.83 -32.71 7.53
C ASP A 23 -3.98 -32.77 6.52
N ASP A 24 -4.36 -33.95 6.03
CA ASP A 24 -5.44 -34.06 5.04
C ASP A 24 -6.83 -33.68 5.61
N GLU A 25 -7.00 -33.66 6.93
CA GLU A 25 -8.26 -33.28 7.59
C GLU A 25 -8.41 -31.74 7.64
N GLU A 26 -7.31 -31.02 7.86
CA GLU A 26 -7.29 -29.54 7.96
C GLU A 26 -6.93 -28.86 6.62
N ASP A 27 -5.99 -29.42 5.85
CA ASP A 27 -5.45 -28.88 4.59
C ASP A 27 -6.07 -29.49 3.32
N SER A 28 -7.00 -30.46 3.47
CA SER A 28 -7.59 -31.28 2.39
C SER A 28 -6.61 -32.31 1.78
N GLU A 29 -7.14 -33.22 0.94
CA GLU A 29 -6.34 -34.24 0.25
C GLU A 29 -5.21 -33.60 -0.57
N TRP A 30 -3.97 -33.99 -0.28
CA TRP A 30 -2.80 -33.47 -0.97
C TRP A 30 -2.80 -33.89 -2.45
N GLU A 31 -2.72 -32.90 -3.35
CA GLU A 31 -2.50 -33.10 -4.79
C GLU A 31 -1.10 -32.62 -5.17
N ALA A 32 -0.38 -33.41 -5.97
CA ALA A 32 0.92 -33.03 -6.47
C ALA A 32 0.83 -31.80 -7.39
N PRO A 33 1.81 -30.88 -7.37
CA PRO A 33 1.90 -29.82 -8.36
C PRO A 33 1.95 -30.42 -9.77
N LYS A 34 1.18 -29.82 -10.68
CA LYS A 34 1.21 -30.19 -12.10
C LYS A 34 2.38 -29.52 -12.80
N ILE A 35 3.10 -30.29 -13.61
CA ILE A 35 4.19 -29.83 -14.47
C ILE A 35 3.84 -30.09 -15.94
N ASP A 36 4.41 -29.29 -16.84
CA ASP A 36 4.28 -29.51 -18.27
C ASP A 36 4.88 -30.88 -18.64
N ASN A 37 4.12 -31.69 -19.40
CA ASN A 37 4.58 -33.01 -19.79
C ASN A 37 5.78 -32.90 -20.76
N PRO A 38 6.97 -33.43 -20.41
CA PRO A 38 8.18 -33.29 -21.23
C PRO A 38 8.05 -33.88 -22.64
N LYS A 39 7.14 -34.83 -22.85
CA LYS A 39 6.86 -35.39 -24.18
C LYS A 39 6.26 -34.35 -25.14
N CYS A 40 5.56 -33.35 -24.59
CA CYS A 40 4.88 -32.30 -25.34
C CYS A 40 5.85 -31.27 -25.93
N GLU A 41 7.04 -31.09 -25.33
CA GLU A 41 8.08 -30.22 -25.89
C GLU A 41 8.70 -30.77 -27.17
N THR A 42 8.75 -32.10 -27.30
CA THR A 42 9.31 -32.79 -28.47
C THR A 42 8.30 -32.97 -29.60
N ALA A 43 7.03 -32.71 -29.33
CA ALA A 43 5.92 -32.82 -30.27
C ALA A 43 5.32 -31.44 -30.60
N PRO A 44 4.46 -31.32 -31.62
CA PRO A 44 3.72 -30.08 -31.90
C PRO A 44 2.71 -29.67 -30.81
N GLY A 45 2.44 -30.55 -29.83
CA GLY A 45 1.53 -30.37 -28.70
C GLY A 45 1.08 -31.73 -28.13
N CYS A 46 0.32 -31.70 -27.05
CA CYS A 46 -0.32 -32.87 -26.41
C CYS A 46 -1.81 -32.62 -26.18
N GLY A 47 -2.55 -33.70 -25.95
CA GLY A 47 -3.99 -33.69 -25.71
C GLY A 47 -4.81 -33.47 -26.98
N GLU A 48 -6.13 -33.45 -26.82
CA GLU A 48 -7.06 -33.24 -27.94
C GLU A 48 -6.85 -31.84 -28.55
N TRP A 49 -6.50 -31.79 -29.83
CA TRP A 49 -6.36 -30.52 -30.54
C TRP A 49 -7.66 -29.71 -30.49
N LYS A 50 -7.62 -28.53 -29.84
CA LYS A 50 -8.74 -27.58 -29.84
C LYS A 50 -8.57 -26.57 -30.98
N ARG A 51 -9.55 -26.55 -31.89
CA ARG A 51 -9.61 -25.55 -32.97
C ARG A 51 -9.51 -24.12 -32.39
N PRO A 52 -8.62 -23.25 -32.93
CA PRO A 52 -8.57 -21.86 -32.52
C PRO A 52 -9.92 -21.17 -32.67
N LEU A 53 -10.38 -20.53 -31.60
CA LEU A 53 -11.64 -19.80 -31.60
C LEU A 53 -11.51 -18.53 -32.45
N LYS A 54 -12.43 -18.33 -33.40
CA LYS A 54 -12.53 -17.10 -34.19
C LYS A 54 -13.58 -16.18 -33.57
N LYS A 55 -13.26 -14.88 -33.48
CA LYS A 55 -14.24 -13.86 -33.10
C LYS A 55 -15.47 -13.93 -34.02
N ASN A 56 -16.65 -14.08 -33.44
CA ASN A 56 -17.90 -14.08 -34.18
C ASN A 56 -18.23 -12.64 -34.62
N SER A 57 -18.17 -12.36 -35.93
CA SER A 57 -18.46 -11.04 -36.50
C SER A 57 -19.91 -10.59 -36.30
N ALA A 58 -20.84 -11.52 -36.04
CA ALA A 58 -22.24 -11.22 -35.75
C ALA A 58 -22.51 -10.96 -34.25
N TYR A 59 -21.55 -11.25 -33.36
CA TYR A 59 -21.72 -11.00 -31.93
C TYR A 59 -21.51 -9.51 -31.63
N LYS A 60 -22.60 -8.82 -31.30
CA LYS A 60 -22.62 -7.37 -31.02
C LYS A 60 -22.38 -7.03 -29.54
N GLY A 61 -21.96 -8.00 -28.73
CA GLY A 61 -21.91 -7.87 -27.28
C GLY A 61 -23.27 -8.10 -26.62
N LYS A 62 -23.29 -8.02 -25.28
CA LYS A 62 -24.56 -7.97 -24.54
C LYS A 62 -25.25 -6.66 -24.88
N TRP A 63 -26.55 -6.71 -25.15
CA TRP A 63 -27.32 -5.49 -25.36
C TRP A 63 -27.38 -4.70 -24.05
N HIS A 64 -27.14 -3.39 -24.13
CA HIS A 64 -27.27 -2.46 -23.01
C HIS A 64 -28.26 -1.36 -23.40
N ALA A 65 -29.26 -1.12 -22.55
CA ALA A 65 -30.18 -0.01 -22.72
C ALA A 65 -29.43 1.33 -22.62
N PRO A 66 -29.85 2.39 -23.35
CA PRO A 66 -29.32 3.72 -23.14
C PRO A 66 -29.63 4.19 -21.72
N LEU A 67 -28.68 4.89 -21.10
CA LEU A 67 -28.89 5.56 -19.82
C LEU A 67 -29.81 6.76 -20.06
N ILE A 68 -30.94 6.80 -19.36
CA ILE A 68 -31.92 7.90 -19.39
C ILE A 68 -31.89 8.56 -18.02
N ASP A 69 -31.78 9.88 -17.99
CA ASP A 69 -31.84 10.64 -16.74
C ASP A 69 -33.17 10.39 -16.02
N ASN A 70 -33.10 10.02 -14.75
CA ASN A 70 -34.29 9.75 -13.96
C ASN A 70 -34.98 11.08 -13.61
N PRO A 71 -36.18 11.38 -14.14
CA PRO A 71 -36.90 12.62 -13.84
C PRO A 71 -37.31 12.74 -12.36
N ASN A 72 -37.29 11.63 -11.62
CA ASN A 72 -37.57 11.59 -10.18
C ASN A 72 -36.30 11.70 -9.30
N TYR A 73 -35.12 11.90 -9.88
CA TYR A 73 -33.89 12.05 -9.11
C TYR A 73 -33.90 13.37 -8.34
N LYS A 74 -33.91 13.28 -7.00
CA LYS A 74 -33.95 14.45 -6.09
C LYS A 74 -32.55 14.89 -5.62
N GLY A 75 -31.50 14.42 -6.28
CA GLY A 75 -30.12 14.56 -5.82
C GLY A 75 -29.71 13.47 -4.81
N ILE A 76 -28.47 13.53 -4.38
CA ILE A 76 -27.95 12.66 -3.32
C ILE A 76 -28.63 13.06 -2.02
N TRP A 77 -29.32 12.11 -1.39
CA TRP A 77 -29.95 12.34 -0.09
C TRP A 77 -28.91 12.82 0.92
N LYS A 78 -29.25 13.84 1.69
CA LYS A 78 -28.47 14.32 2.84
C LYS A 78 -29.38 14.37 4.07
N PRO A 79 -28.86 14.07 5.26
CA PRO A 79 -29.62 14.26 6.50
C PRO A 79 -30.01 15.75 6.66
N GLN A 80 -31.12 15.99 7.34
CA GLN A 80 -31.51 17.36 7.71
C GLN A 80 -30.61 17.87 8.82
N ASP A 81 -30.17 19.11 8.70
CA ASP A 81 -29.44 19.77 9.77
C ASP A 81 -30.41 20.06 10.93
N ILE A 82 -30.15 19.46 12.09
CA ILE A 82 -30.92 19.65 13.31
C ILE A 82 -30.06 20.50 14.27
N PRO A 83 -30.61 21.55 14.91
CA PRO A 83 -29.87 22.33 15.88
C PRO A 83 -29.29 21.43 17.00
N ASN A 84 -27.98 21.55 17.25
CA ASN A 84 -27.33 20.78 18.31
C ASN A 84 -27.77 21.31 19.69
N PRO A 85 -28.47 20.52 20.52
CA PRO A 85 -28.86 20.93 21.86
C PRO A 85 -27.67 21.17 22.80
N ASP A 86 -26.52 20.54 22.51
CA ASP A 86 -25.29 20.66 23.26
C ASP A 86 -24.32 21.68 22.64
N PHE A 87 -24.82 22.62 21.82
CA PHE A 87 -23.99 23.68 21.29
C PHE A 87 -23.51 24.59 22.41
N PHE A 88 -22.20 24.80 22.48
CA PHE A 88 -21.58 25.74 23.40
C PHE A 88 -20.44 26.50 22.70
N GLU A 89 -20.19 27.72 23.15
CA GLU A 89 -19.09 28.55 22.67
C GLU A 89 -18.22 28.94 23.86
N ILE A 90 -16.90 28.72 23.75
CA ILE A 90 -15.92 29.09 24.77
C ILE A 90 -15.01 30.15 24.15
N GLU A 91 -15.16 31.40 24.57
CA GLU A 91 -14.28 32.49 24.10
C GLU A 91 -12.84 32.36 24.66
N LYS A 92 -12.72 31.87 25.89
CA LYS A 92 -11.44 31.64 26.56
C LYS A 92 -11.47 30.30 27.32
N PRO A 93 -10.78 29.26 26.83
CA PRO A 93 -10.65 28.02 27.59
C PRO A 93 -9.89 28.27 28.89
N ASP A 94 -10.43 27.75 29.99
CA ASP A 94 -9.75 27.74 31.29
C ASP A 94 -8.88 26.48 31.35
N PHE A 95 -7.57 26.66 31.42
CA PHE A 95 -6.59 25.57 31.48
C PHE A 95 -6.01 25.47 32.88
N GLU A 96 -5.88 24.25 33.39
CA GLU A 96 -5.12 24.00 34.61
C GLU A 96 -3.63 24.38 34.43
N PRO A 97 -2.93 24.79 35.49
CA PRO A 97 -1.50 25.13 35.41
C PRO A 97 -0.66 23.97 34.85
N ILE A 98 0.12 24.25 33.81
CA ILE A 98 1.02 23.27 33.18
C ILE A 98 2.22 23.02 34.11
N ALA A 99 2.35 21.80 34.62
CA ALA A 99 3.41 21.43 35.58
C ALA A 99 4.60 20.68 34.95
N ALA A 100 4.39 20.01 33.80
CA ALA A 100 5.41 19.16 33.18
C ALA A 100 5.27 19.11 31.65
N ILE A 101 6.34 18.71 30.99
CA ILE A 101 6.38 18.39 29.56
C ILE A 101 6.73 16.90 29.43
N GLY A 102 5.93 16.17 28.66
CA GLY A 102 6.21 14.80 28.24
C GLY A 102 6.31 14.72 26.71
N ILE A 103 7.23 13.92 26.21
CA ILE A 103 7.33 13.58 24.78
C ILE A 103 6.89 12.13 24.63
N GLU A 104 5.71 11.93 24.06
CA GLU A 104 5.17 10.62 23.74
C GLU A 104 5.12 10.46 22.21
N ILE A 105 5.86 9.48 21.69
CA ILE A 105 5.93 9.21 20.25
C ILE A 105 5.99 7.70 20.01
N TRP A 106 5.26 7.24 18.99
CA TRP A 106 5.39 5.89 18.46
C TRP A 106 6.17 5.94 17.15
N THR A 107 7.33 5.29 17.10
CA THR A 107 8.20 5.24 15.92
C THR A 107 8.89 3.89 15.82
N MET A 108 9.13 3.45 14.58
CA MET A 108 9.98 2.30 14.26
C MET A 108 11.40 2.73 13.85
N GLN A 109 11.66 4.04 13.78
CA GLN A 109 12.91 4.65 13.36
C GLN A 109 13.68 5.17 14.58
N ASP A 110 14.97 4.83 14.64
CA ASP A 110 15.93 5.36 15.62
C ASP A 110 16.54 6.70 15.16
N GLY A 111 17.26 7.38 16.06
CA GLY A 111 18.05 8.58 15.71
C GLY A 111 17.32 9.92 15.82
N ILE A 112 16.15 9.95 16.47
CA ILE A 112 15.41 11.20 16.71
C ILE A 112 16.03 11.96 17.88
N LEU A 113 16.45 13.21 17.65
CA LEU A 113 17.04 14.08 18.66
C LEU A 113 16.11 15.26 18.95
N PHE A 114 15.80 15.46 20.22
CA PHE A 114 15.07 16.64 20.71
C PHE A 114 16.04 17.57 21.44
N ASP A 115 16.04 18.84 21.08
CA ASP A 115 16.81 19.90 21.73
C ASP A 115 15.99 21.20 21.72
N ASN A 116 16.39 22.18 22.53
CA ASN A 116 15.85 23.54 22.53
C ASN A 116 14.35 23.66 22.89
N ILE A 117 13.89 22.86 23.84
CA ILE A 117 12.51 22.93 24.36
C ILE A 117 12.33 24.25 25.15
N LEU A 118 11.47 25.14 24.66
CA LEU A 118 11.18 26.45 25.26
C LEU A 118 9.67 26.58 25.55
N ILE A 119 9.32 26.89 26.80
CA ILE A 119 7.98 27.35 27.19
C ILE A 119 8.04 28.86 27.40
N ALA A 120 7.25 29.62 26.64
CA ALA A 120 7.14 31.06 26.79
C ALA A 120 5.70 31.52 26.56
N GLY A 121 5.26 32.52 27.34
CA GLY A 121 3.94 33.16 27.18
C GLY A 121 3.93 34.35 26.22
N ASP A 122 5.08 34.72 25.65
CA ASP A 122 5.24 35.86 24.75
C ASP A 122 5.99 35.42 23.48
N GLU A 123 5.45 35.78 22.32
CA GLU A 123 5.99 35.44 21.01
C GLU A 123 7.39 36.02 20.77
N LYS A 124 7.68 37.24 21.27
CA LYS A 124 8.97 37.91 21.08
C LYS A 124 10.09 37.17 21.77
N VAL A 125 9.81 36.53 22.91
CA VAL A 125 10.79 35.69 23.62
C VAL A 125 11.15 34.49 22.75
N ALA A 126 10.14 33.80 22.20
CA ALA A 126 10.36 32.69 21.28
C ALA A 126 11.09 33.11 20.00
N GLU A 127 10.76 34.27 19.43
CA GLU A 127 11.44 34.82 18.25
C GLU A 127 12.91 35.12 18.52
N SER A 128 13.19 35.81 19.63
CA SER A 128 14.56 36.15 20.01
C SER A 128 15.42 34.91 20.24
N TYR A 129 14.88 33.89 20.94
CA TYR A 129 15.55 32.62 21.18
C TYR A 129 15.81 31.84 19.88
N ARG A 130 14.82 31.79 18.97
CA ARG A 130 14.98 31.19 17.64
C ARG A 130 16.14 31.83 16.88
N ARG A 131 16.26 33.16 16.95
CA ARG A 131 17.29 33.90 16.22
C ARG A 131 18.68 33.79 16.83
N SER A 132 18.79 33.78 18.16
CA SER A 132 20.08 33.81 18.86
C SER A 132 20.67 32.42 19.12
N VAL A 133 19.82 31.43 19.40
CA VAL A 133 20.26 30.09 19.82
C VAL A 133 20.10 29.08 18.69
N TRP A 134 18.88 28.91 18.18
CA TRP A 134 18.58 27.86 17.20
C TRP A 134 19.17 28.16 15.82
N LYS A 135 18.96 29.38 15.30
CA LYS A 135 19.34 29.73 13.93
C LYS A 135 20.84 29.56 13.64
N PRO A 136 21.78 30.02 14.48
CA PRO A 136 23.21 29.81 14.21
C PRO A 136 23.60 28.34 14.14
N LYS A 137 23.04 27.50 15.03
CA LYS A 137 23.26 26.05 15.03
C LYS A 137 22.67 25.40 13.77
N PHE A 138 21.44 25.75 13.43
CA PHE A 138 20.72 25.22 12.27
C PHE A 138 21.45 25.52 10.94
N GLU A 139 21.95 26.74 10.72
CA GLU A 139 22.68 27.05 9.49
C GLU A 139 23.95 26.19 9.35
N VAL A 140 24.67 25.95 10.46
CA VAL A 140 25.86 25.08 10.45
C VAL A 140 25.48 23.62 10.18
N GLU A 141 24.43 23.11 10.83
CA GLU A 141 23.96 21.73 10.64
C GLU A 141 23.45 21.50 9.22
N LYS A 142 22.71 22.46 8.65
CA LYS A 142 22.20 22.40 7.29
C LYS A 142 23.33 22.33 6.25
N GLU A 143 24.38 23.11 6.42
CA GLU A 143 25.54 23.05 5.51
C GLU A 143 26.31 21.73 5.65
N LYS A 144 26.42 21.17 6.86
CA LYS A 144 26.99 19.83 7.07
C LYS A 144 26.14 18.74 6.42
N GLN A 145 24.82 18.77 6.59
CA GLN A 145 23.90 17.83 5.97
C GLN A 145 24.01 17.84 4.45
N LYS A 146 24.00 19.03 3.82
CA LYS A 146 24.22 19.13 2.37
C LYS A 146 25.56 18.55 1.92
N ALA A 147 26.63 18.77 2.69
CA ALA A 147 27.94 18.21 2.38
C ALA A 147 27.97 16.68 2.53
N GLU A 148 27.31 16.13 3.55
CA GLU A 148 27.15 14.69 3.76
C GLU A 148 26.29 14.05 2.67
N GLU A 149 25.14 14.64 2.32
CA GLU A 149 24.27 14.19 1.22
C GLU A 149 24.99 14.23 -0.14
N ALA A 150 25.78 15.28 -0.39
CA ALA A 150 26.58 15.36 -1.61
C ALA A 150 27.68 14.28 -1.65
N ALA A 151 28.24 13.91 -0.49
CA ALA A 151 29.26 12.86 -0.39
C ALA A 151 28.67 11.44 -0.48
N THR A 152 27.49 11.19 0.08
CA THR A 152 26.82 9.88 0.05
C THR A 152 26.11 9.60 -1.27
N GLY A 153 25.54 10.62 -1.92
CA GLY A 153 24.92 10.53 -3.24
C GLY A 153 25.88 10.16 -4.38
N LEU A 154 27.19 10.17 -4.14
CA LEU A 154 28.23 9.69 -5.07
C LEU A 154 28.54 8.19 -4.94
N SER A 155 27.94 7.47 -3.97
CA SER A 155 28.30 6.07 -3.66
C SER A 155 27.28 4.99 -4.03
N ASP A 156 26.00 5.33 -4.30
CA ASP A 156 24.94 4.35 -4.63
C ASP A 156 24.82 4.06 -6.15
N GLY A 157 25.97 3.81 -6.79
CA GLY A 157 26.05 3.57 -8.22
C GLY A 157 26.90 2.36 -8.61
N SER A 158 26.91 1.29 -7.81
CA SER A 158 27.48 -0.02 -8.19
C SER A 158 27.03 -1.10 -7.20
N HIS A 159 25.96 -1.83 -7.52
CA HIS A 159 25.78 -3.27 -7.25
C HIS A 159 24.83 -3.84 -8.30
#